data_AF-A0A3C1T2V6-F1
#
_entry.id   AF-A0A3C1T2V6-F1
#
_cell.length_a   1.000
_cell.length_b   1.000
_cell.length_c   1.000
_cell.angle_alpha   90.00
_cell.angle_beta   90.00
_cell.angle_gamma   90.00
#
_symmetry.space_group_name_H-M   'P 1'
#
loop_
_entity.id
_entity.type
_entity.pdbx_description
1 polymer ?
#
loop_
_entity_poly.entity_id
_entity_poly.type
_entity_poly.pdbx_seq_one_letter_code
_entity_poly.pdbx_strand_id
1 'polypeptide(L)'
;MFKRIAAILLLLAFSAQTFSSPFFLLDYYMNTTVYAKNCINKAKPKMHCNGHCQVMKKMQEEEKKEQQNAGRKTENKLQVLSSRSFFGCLPPVRLVILQQTRKEKQYSLADMAYSFFHPPQQS
;
A
#
# COMPACT_ATOMS: atom_id res chain seq x y z
N MET A 1 -16.35 -25.68 12.14
CA MET A 1 -16.06 -25.51 10.69
C MET A 1 -16.66 -24.23 10.11
N PHE A 2 -17.93 -23.91 10.41
CA PHE A 2 -18.61 -22.70 9.93
C PHE A 2 -17.83 -21.37 10.11
N LYS A 3 -17.24 -21.14 11.30
CA LYS A 3 -16.45 -19.92 11.58
C LYS A 3 -15.25 -19.74 10.63
N ARG A 4 -14.60 -20.84 10.22
CA ARG A 4 -13.46 -20.80 9.30
C ARG A 4 -13.93 -20.50 7.87
N ILE A 5 -15.03 -21.11 7.44
CA ILE A 5 -15.63 -20.86 6.12
C ILE A 5 -16.06 -19.39 6.03
N ALA A 6 -16.76 -18.87 7.04
CA ALA A 6 -17.17 -17.47 7.10
C ALA A 6 -15.97 -16.51 7.05
N ALA A 7 -14.88 -16.79 7.78
CA ALA A 7 -13.67 -15.97 7.74
C ALA A 7 -13.00 -15.98 6.36
N ILE A 8 -12.92 -17.14 5.70
CA ILE A 8 -12.36 -17.27 4.35
C ILE A 8 -13.20 -16.48 3.33
N LEU A 9 -14.54 -16.61 3.39
CA LEU A 9 -15.45 -15.87 2.53
C LEU A 9 -15.33 -14.36 2.72
N LEU A 10 -15.21 -13.90 3.97
CA LEU A 10 -15.02 -12.49 4.30
C LEU A 10 -13.70 -11.96 3.71
N LEU A 11 -12.62 -12.72 3.85
CA LEU A 11 -11.30 -12.35 3.30
C LEU A 11 -11.32 -12.29 1.77
N LEU A 12 -12.00 -13.23 1.10
CA LEU A 12 -12.16 -13.23 -0.35
C LEU A 12 -13.01 -12.06 -0.85
N ALA A 13 -14.09 -11.73 -0.14
CA ALA A 13 -14.93 -10.59 -0.49
C ALA A 13 -14.17 -9.26 -0.34
N PHE A 14 -13.41 -9.11 0.74
CA PHE A 14 -12.62 -7.91 0.99
C PHE A 14 -11.49 -7.73 -0.03
N SER A 15 -10.80 -8.83 -0.39
CA SER A 15 -9.78 -8.79 -1.45
C SER A 15 -10.41 -8.48 -2.81
N ALA A 16 -11.54 -9.09 -3.16
CA ALA A 16 -12.27 -8.79 -4.39
C ALA A 16 -12.69 -7.31 -4.47
N GLN A 17 -13.07 -6.70 -3.35
CA GLN A 17 -13.39 -5.26 -3.29
C GLN A 17 -12.17 -4.35 -3.48
N THR A 18 -10.96 -4.82 -3.15
CA THR A 18 -9.73 -4.03 -3.26
C THR A 18 -9.23 -3.95 -4.72
N PHE A 19 -9.58 -4.93 -5.55
CA PHE A 19 -9.21 -4.91 -6.96
C PHE A 19 -10.21 -4.07 -7.76
N SER A 20 -9.76 -2.94 -8.30
CA SER A 20 -10.54 -2.04 -9.18
C SER A 20 -10.70 -2.61 -10.61
N SER A 21 -11.10 -3.87 -10.74
CA SER A 21 -11.47 -4.59 -11.98
C SER A 21 -10.33 -5.07 -12.91
N PRO A 22 -9.71 -6.23 -12.63
CA PRO A 22 -8.91 -6.98 -13.61
C PRO A 22 -9.76 -7.73 -14.66
N PHE A 23 -11.08 -7.57 -14.64
CA PHE A 23 -12.02 -8.31 -15.51
C PHE A 23 -11.74 -8.11 -17.00
N PHE A 24 -11.25 -6.95 -17.43
CA PHE A 24 -10.88 -6.70 -18.82
C PHE A 24 -9.73 -7.56 -19.31
N LEU A 25 -8.75 -7.84 -18.45
CA LEU A 25 -7.64 -8.73 -18.78
C LEU A 25 -8.14 -10.17 -18.83
N LEU A 26 -9.01 -10.57 -17.89
CA LEU A 26 -9.59 -11.92 -17.89
C LEU A 26 -10.41 -12.17 -19.17
N ASP A 27 -11.27 -11.23 -19.56
CA ASP A 27 -12.06 -11.30 -20.80
C ASP A 27 -11.16 -11.30 -22.05
N TYR A 28 -10.07 -10.52 -22.04
CA TYR A 28 -9.07 -10.56 -23.09
C TYR A 28 -8.40 -11.94 -23.22
N TYR A 29 -8.02 -12.58 -22.11
CA TYR A 29 -7.40 -13.90 -22.14
C TYR A 29 -8.39 -14.99 -22.59
N MET A 30 -9.65 -14.91 -22.20
CA MET A 30 -10.68 -15.85 -22.65
C MET A 30 -11.03 -15.67 -24.13
N ASN A 31 -10.96 -14.44 -24.65
CA ASN A 31 -11.43 -14.09 -26.00
C ASN A 31 -10.40 -13.34 -26.86
N THR A 32 -9.11 -13.68 -26.77
CA THR A 32 -8.02 -12.91 -27.40
C THR A 32 -8.21 -12.72 -28.90
N THR A 33 -8.78 -13.70 -29.60
CA THR A 33 -9.02 -13.64 -31.05
C THR A 33 -9.99 -12.53 -31.44
N VAL A 34 -11.02 -12.26 -30.64
CA VAL A 34 -12.01 -11.19 -30.86
C VAL A 34 -11.34 -9.83 -30.67
N TYR A 35 -10.52 -9.71 -29.63
CA TYR A 35 -9.76 -8.49 -29.35
C TYR A 35 -8.72 -8.20 -30.45
N ALA A 36 -8.01 -9.22 -30.92
CA ALA A 36 -7.09 -9.10 -32.04
C ALA A 36 -7.83 -8.74 -33.35
N LYS A 37 -9.02 -9.30 -33.59
CA LYS A 37 -9.90 -8.96 -34.73
C LYS A 37 -10.35 -7.49 -34.74
N ASN A 38 -10.53 -6.87 -33.57
CA ASN A 38 -10.92 -5.47 -33.44
C ASN A 38 -9.75 -4.51 -33.15
N CYS A 39 -8.50 -4.99 -33.18
CA CYS A 39 -7.32 -4.17 -32.91
C CYS A 39 -7.16 -3.01 -33.92
N ILE A 40 -6.97 -1.78 -33.45
CA ILE A 40 -6.75 -0.61 -34.34
C ILE A 40 -5.32 -0.56 -34.90
N ASN A 41 -4.37 -1.22 -34.23
CA ASN A 41 -2.95 -1.22 -34.59
C ASN A 41 -2.57 -2.37 -35.55
N LYS A 42 -3.54 -2.97 -36.26
CA LYS A 42 -3.30 -4.07 -37.22
C LYS A 42 -2.28 -3.72 -38.29
N ALA A 43 -2.30 -2.46 -38.75
CA ALA A 43 -1.38 -1.97 -39.77
C ALA A 43 0.08 -1.79 -39.26
N LYS A 44 0.33 -1.98 -37.95
CA LYS A 44 1.65 -1.85 -37.33
C LYS A 44 2.08 -3.17 -36.69
N PRO A 45 2.43 -4.20 -37.48
CA PRO A 45 2.75 -5.54 -36.97
C PRO A 45 3.96 -5.56 -36.03
N LYS A 46 4.93 -4.65 -36.20
CA LYS A 46 6.11 -4.49 -35.32
C LYS A 46 5.75 -4.18 -33.85
N MET A 47 4.54 -3.70 -33.58
CA MET A 47 4.08 -3.35 -32.23
C MET A 47 3.55 -4.57 -31.44
N HIS A 48 3.33 -5.71 -32.09
CA HIS A 48 2.78 -6.93 -31.47
C HIS A 48 1.55 -6.66 -30.57
N CYS A 49 0.67 -5.74 -31.00
CA CYS A 49 -0.40 -5.21 -30.14
C CYS A 49 -1.50 -6.23 -29.83
N ASN A 50 -1.84 -7.15 -30.74
CA ASN A 50 -2.75 -8.29 -30.50
C ASN A 50 -4.11 -7.99 -29.83
N GLY A 51 -4.57 -6.73 -29.85
CA GLY A 51 -5.81 -6.32 -29.18
C GLY A 51 -5.65 -5.70 -27.79
N HIS A 52 -4.42 -5.55 -27.27
CA HIS A 52 -4.12 -4.85 -26.01
C HIS A 52 -4.65 -3.41 -25.98
N CYS A 53 -4.70 -2.74 -27.14
CA CYS A 53 -5.28 -1.39 -27.25
C CYS A 53 -6.76 -1.34 -26.86
N GLN A 54 -7.53 -2.41 -27.09
CA GLN A 54 -8.95 -2.48 -26.74
C GLN A 54 -9.14 -2.65 -25.23
N VAL A 55 -8.28 -3.42 -24.57
CA VAL A 55 -8.27 -3.57 -23.11
C VAL A 55 -8.03 -2.21 -22.44
N MET A 56 -6.98 -1.50 -22.89
CA MET A 56 -6.64 -0.18 -22.38
C MET A 56 -7.75 0.85 -22.60
N LYS A 57 -8.42 0.80 -23.76
CA LYS A 57 -9.55 1.69 -24.06
C LYS A 57 -10.71 1.50 -23.07
N LYS A 58 -11.06 0.23 -22.76
CA LYS A 58 -12.13 -0.08 -21.82
C LYS A 58 -11.80 0.39 -20.40
N MET A 59 -10.55 0.19 -19.94
CA MET A 59 -10.07 0.68 -18.65
C MET A 59 -10.21 2.20 -18.53
N GLN A 60 -9.74 2.95 -19.54
CA GLN A 60 -9.84 4.41 -19.55
C GLN A 60 -11.29 4.91 -19.58
N GLU A 61 -12.20 4.18 -20.22
CA GLU A 61 -13.61 4.55 -20.25
C GLU A 61 -14.28 4.34 -18.88
N GLU A 62 -13.93 3.28 -18.16
CA GLU A 62 -14.38 3.08 -16.77
C GLU A 62 -13.80 4.12 -15.82
N GLU A 63 -12.49 4.40 -15.88
CA GLU A 63 -11.88 5.45 -15.06
C GLU A 63 -12.53 6.82 -15.27
N LYS A 64 -12.86 7.17 -16.53
CA LYS A 64 -13.58 8.41 -16.83
C LYS A 64 -15.00 8.43 -16.26
N LYS A 65 -15.72 7.30 -16.33
CA LYS A 65 -17.05 7.16 -15.71
C LYS A 65 -16.98 7.26 -14.19
N GLU A 66 -15.95 6.68 -13.57
CA GLU A 66 -15.73 6.79 -12.13
C GLU A 66 -15.38 8.22 -11.71
N GLN A 67 -14.52 8.92 -12.45
CA GLN A 67 -14.16 10.32 -12.17
C GLN A 67 -15.37 11.27 -12.30
N GLN A 68 -16.21 11.08 -13.32
CA GLN A 68 -17.45 11.85 -13.46
C GLN A 68 -18.44 11.57 -12.32
N ASN A 69 -18.50 10.33 -11.82
CA ASN A 69 -19.34 9.98 -10.67
C ASN A 69 -18.74 10.38 -9.31
N ALA A 70 -17.42 10.54 -9.21
CA ALA A 70 -16.73 10.98 -8.00
C ALA A 70 -17.10 12.43 -7.64
N GLY A 71 -17.30 13.30 -8.63
CA GLY A 71 -17.81 14.67 -8.44
C GLY A 71 -19.15 14.72 -7.71
N ARG A 72 -20.05 13.76 -7.97
CA ARG A 72 -21.35 13.60 -7.25
C ARG A 72 -21.22 12.91 -5.88
N LYS A 73 -20.15 12.14 -5.65
CA LYS A 73 -19.91 11.44 -4.36
C LYS A 73 -19.25 12.35 -3.31
N THR A 74 -18.45 13.34 -3.73
CA THR A 74 -17.80 14.28 -2.80
C THR A 74 -18.81 15.11 -2.00
N GLU A 75 -19.95 15.47 -2.60
CA GLU A 75 -21.04 16.16 -1.89
C GLU A 75 -21.72 15.28 -0.81
N ASN A 76 -21.59 13.95 -0.87
CA ASN A 76 -22.17 13.03 0.12
C ASN A 76 -21.15 12.43 1.11
N LYS A 77 -19.86 12.79 1.03
CA LYS A 77 -18.79 12.12 1.81
C LYS A 77 -18.29 12.88 3.04
N LEU A 78 -18.77 14.10 3.31
CA LEU A 78 -18.50 14.77 4.60
C LEU A 78 -19.57 14.42 5.66
N GLN A 79 -19.95 13.14 5.75
CA GLN A 79 -20.50 12.66 7.01
C GLN A 79 -19.30 12.37 7.90
N VAL A 80 -18.97 13.34 8.76
CA VAL A 80 -18.03 13.18 9.86
C VAL A 80 -18.44 11.93 10.62
N LEU A 81 -17.65 10.86 10.51
CA LEU A 81 -17.80 9.65 11.33
C LEU A 81 -17.36 9.98 12.77
N SER A 82 -18.11 10.87 13.44
CA SER A 82 -17.95 11.16 14.86
C SER A 82 -18.58 10.02 15.66
N SER A 83 -17.84 8.93 15.76
CA SER A 83 -18.14 7.89 16.74
C SER A 83 -17.38 8.26 18.02
N ARG A 84 -18.10 8.63 19.08
CA ARG A 84 -17.58 8.99 20.42
C ARG A 84 -16.70 7.92 21.10
N SER A 85 -16.46 6.77 20.47
CA SER A 85 -15.86 5.59 21.09
C SER A 85 -14.35 5.40 20.82
N PHE A 86 -13.69 6.25 20.03
CA PHE A 86 -12.27 6.06 19.71
C PHE A 86 -11.28 6.78 20.64
N PHE A 87 -11.76 7.67 21.52
CA PHE A 87 -10.91 8.23 22.58
C PHE A 87 -11.04 7.36 23.82
N GLY A 88 -10.23 6.31 23.90
CA GLY A 88 -9.95 5.66 25.17
C GLY A 88 -9.38 6.72 26.12
N CYS A 89 -10.06 6.96 27.24
CA CYS A 89 -9.51 7.78 28.31
C CYS A 89 -8.25 7.07 28.82
N LEU A 90 -7.07 7.58 28.43
CA LEU A 90 -5.81 7.13 29.02
C LEU A 90 -5.83 7.55 30.49
N PRO A 91 -5.65 6.62 31.45
CA PRO A 91 -5.49 7.02 32.83
C PRO A 91 -4.24 7.91 32.95
N PRO A 92 -4.23 8.93 33.83
CA PRO A 92 -3.04 9.75 34.03
C PRO A 92 -1.89 8.87 34.48
N VAL A 93 -0.80 8.87 33.68
CA VAL A 93 0.44 8.17 34.03
C VAL A 93 0.99 8.79 35.30
N ARG A 94 0.95 8.05 36.42
CA ARG A 94 1.72 8.42 37.61
C ARG A 94 3.20 8.19 37.32
N LEU A 95 3.94 9.26 37.11
CA LEU A 95 5.41 9.22 37.14
C LEU A 95 5.85 8.93 38.57
N VAL A 96 6.15 7.67 38.86
CA VAL A 96 6.93 7.30 40.04
C VAL A 96 8.39 7.59 39.67
N ILE A 97 8.94 8.70 40.16
CA ILE A 97 10.37 8.96 40.07
C ILE A 97 11.06 7.97 41.02
N LEU A 98 11.59 6.88 40.47
CA LEU A 98 12.54 6.06 41.19
C LEU A 98 13.82 6.90 41.35
N GLN A 99 14.01 7.52 42.50
CA GLN A 99 15.32 8.06 42.89
C GLN A 99 16.26 6.87 43.12
N GLN A 100 16.82 6.34 42.04
CA GLN A 100 17.89 5.37 42.13
C GLN A 100 19.16 6.13 42.50
N THR A 101 19.56 6.02 43.77
CA THR A 101 20.84 6.52 44.26
C THR A 101 21.96 5.74 43.58
N ARG A 102 22.43 6.26 42.44
CA ARG A 102 23.61 5.71 41.75
C ARG A 102 24.83 6.08 42.59
N LYS A 103 25.38 5.13 43.36
CA LYS A 103 26.77 5.22 43.83
C LYS A 103 27.68 5.16 42.61
N GLU A 104 28.21 6.31 42.21
CA GLU A 104 29.19 6.41 41.13
C GLU A 104 30.52 5.81 41.60
N LYS A 105 31.02 4.78 40.91
CA LYS A 105 32.40 4.32 41.09
C LYS A 105 33.29 5.10 40.14
N GLN A 106 34.21 5.87 40.70
CA GLN A 106 35.18 6.66 39.97
C GLN A 106 36.31 5.77 39.47
N TYR A 107 36.48 5.67 38.15
CA TYR A 107 37.63 5.02 37.52
C TYR A 107 38.57 6.10 36.96
N SER A 108 39.88 5.93 37.18
CA SER A 108 40.92 6.86 36.73
C SER A 108 41.17 6.72 35.22
N LEU A 109 41.29 7.86 34.52
CA LEU A 109 41.57 7.96 33.08
C LEU A 109 43.00 7.55 32.68
N ALA A 110 43.82 7.10 33.62
CA ALA A 110 45.20 6.68 33.37
C ALA A 110 45.32 5.30 32.68
N ASP A 111 44.27 4.48 32.67
CA ASP A 111 44.30 3.11 32.13
C ASP A 111 43.91 2.99 30.64
N MET A 112 43.60 4.10 29.96
CA MET A 112 43.21 4.13 28.55
C MET A 112 44.37 4.61 27.66
N ALA A 113 45.52 3.95 27.75
CA ALA A 113 46.59 4.12 26.76
C ALA A 113 46.25 3.30 25.49
N TYR A 114 45.45 3.87 24.59
CA TYR A 114 45.29 3.36 23.23
C TYR A 114 46.29 4.06 22.30
N SER A 115 47.11 3.28 21.60
CA SER A 115 48.03 3.77 20.58
C SER A 115 47.22 4.30 19.38
N PHE A 116 47.33 5.60 19.12
CA PHE A 116 46.76 6.23 17.93
C PHE A 116 47.45 5.68 16.69
N PHE A 117 46.73 4.84 15.95
CA PHE A 117 47.14 4.33 14.65
C PHE A 117 47.16 5.48 13.63
N HIS A 118 48.30 5.75 13.00
CA HIS A 118 48.40 6.75 11.94
C HIS A 118 48.60 6.05 10.58
N PRO A 119 47.77 6.35 9.56
CA PRO A 119 47.96 5.80 8.22
C PRO A 119 49.11 6.50 7.46
N PRO A 120 49.78 5.79 6.52
CA PRO A 120 50.92 6.32 5.78
C PRO A 120 50.50 7.41 4.78
N GLN A 121 51.26 8.49 4.70
CA GLN A 121 51.08 9.52 3.68
C GLN A 121 51.85 9.15 2.41
N GLN A 122 51.14 9.18 1.28
CA GLN A 122 51.68 8.86 -0.04
C GLN A 122 52.53 10.04 -0.55
N SER A 123 53.74 9.73 -1.03
CA SER A 123 54.65 10.63 -1.75
C SER A 123 54.21 10.89 -3.18
#